data_AF-A0A550J7S8-F1
#
_entry.id   AF-A0A550J7S8-F1
#
_cell.length_a   1.000
_cell.length_b   1.000
_cell.length_c   1.000
_cell.angle_alpha   90.00
_cell.angle_beta   90.00
_cell.angle_gamma   90.00
#
_symmetry.space_group_name_H-M   'P 1'
#
loop_
_entity.id
_entity.type
_entity.pdbx_description
1 polymer ?
#
loop_
_entity_poly.entity_id
_entity_poly.type
_entity_poly.pdbx_seq_one_letter_code
_entity_poly.pdbx_strand_id
1 'polypeptide(L)'
;MGLSPALRQGLCLSCLGAAALVGWGLGEGGIPLGSLTGAAALLILVFGAGGLAPSPQRREKYYVMAAALILFLGSWSAGQATDRRAYAECLERGEEVRAALEVFRHKQGRYPDRLAQLTVELPGRRLLLPDLLRYRRSGDDYELTFFRGNLRFAAGRHLPFSAQRQEP
;
A
#
# COMPACT_ATOMS: atom_id res chain seq x y z
N MET A 1 15.73 15.09 -33.10
CA MET A 1 16.64 15.48 -32.01
C MET A 1 16.85 14.29 -31.09
N GLY A 2 18.07 13.74 -31.02
CA GLY A 2 18.36 12.58 -30.16
C GLY A 2 18.62 13.02 -28.72
N LEU A 3 17.98 12.38 -27.74
CA LEU A 3 18.32 12.51 -26.33
C LEU A 3 19.79 12.15 -26.09
N SER A 4 20.51 12.97 -25.32
CA SER A 4 21.91 12.70 -24.95
C SER A 4 22.03 11.40 -24.12
N PRO A 5 23.16 10.67 -24.20
CA PRO A 5 23.33 9.42 -23.49
C PRO A 5 23.23 9.57 -21.97
N ALA A 6 23.73 10.68 -21.40
CA ALA A 6 23.59 10.98 -19.97
C ALA A 6 22.13 11.16 -19.55
N LEU A 7 21.32 11.83 -20.37
CA LEU A 7 19.89 12.01 -20.11
C LEU A 7 19.13 10.68 -20.22
N ARG A 8 19.47 9.83 -21.19
CA ARG A 8 18.91 8.47 -21.30
C ARG A 8 19.23 7.63 -20.07
N GLN A 9 20.46 7.67 -19.60
CA GLN A 9 20.87 6.95 -18.39
C GLN A 9 20.11 7.42 -17.15
N GLY A 10 19.96 8.73 -16.97
CA GLY A 10 19.15 9.30 -15.89
C GLY A 10 17.70 8.83 -15.94
N LEU A 11 17.07 8.92 -17.11
CA LEU A 11 15.69 8.46 -17.31
C LEU A 11 15.53 6.94 -17.11
N CYS A 12 16.50 6.14 -17.55
CA CYS A 12 16.52 4.70 -17.35
C CYS A 12 16.56 4.35 -15.85
N LEU A 13 17.44 4.99 -15.09
CA LEU A 13 17.52 4.81 -13.63
C LEU A 13 16.23 5.24 -12.93
N SER A 14 15.64 6.38 -13.34
CA SER A 14 14.33 6.81 -12.83
C SER A 14 13.23 5.80 -13.14
N CYS A 15 13.21 5.20 -14.33
CA CYS A 15 12.25 4.15 -14.68
C CYS A 15 12.43 2.88 -13.85
N LEU A 16 13.67 2.47 -13.54
CA LEU A 16 13.94 1.34 -12.66
C LEU A 16 13.46 1.63 -11.22
N GLY A 17 13.73 2.83 -10.70
CA GLY A 17 13.19 3.27 -9.41
C GLY A 17 11.67 3.29 -9.39
N ALA A 18 11.05 3.80 -10.46
CA ALA A 18 9.59 3.79 -10.62
C ALA A 18 9.03 2.37 -10.70
N ALA A 19 9.71 1.42 -11.36
CA ALA A 19 9.30 0.02 -11.40
C ALA A 19 9.22 -0.59 -9.99
N ALA A 20 10.20 -0.32 -9.13
CA ALA A 20 10.19 -0.77 -7.74
C ALA A 20 9.07 -0.11 -6.92
N LEU A 21 8.94 1.22 -6.98
CA LEU A 21 7.93 1.96 -6.21
C LEU A 21 6.50 1.63 -6.63
N VAL A 22 6.24 1.58 -7.94
CA VAL A 22 4.93 1.21 -8.49
C VAL A 22 4.63 -0.26 -8.18
N GLY A 23 5.61 -1.15 -8.36
CA GLY A 23 5.46 -2.57 -7.98
C GLY A 23 5.02 -2.70 -6.53
N TRP A 24 5.76 -2.07 -5.60
CA TRP A 24 5.41 -2.07 -4.17
C TRP A 24 4.03 -1.49 -3.90
N GLY A 25 3.72 -0.30 -4.41
CA GLY A 25 2.44 0.36 -4.17
C GLY A 25 1.25 -0.45 -4.68
N LEU A 26 1.38 -1.09 -5.86
CA LEU A 26 0.35 -2.00 -6.38
C LEU A 26 0.20 -3.25 -5.51
N GLY A 27 1.31 -3.81 -5.02
CA GLY A 27 1.31 -4.96 -4.12
C GLY A 27 0.62 -4.63 -2.80
N GLU A 28 0.97 -3.50 -2.20
CA GLU A 28 0.41 -3.00 -0.95
C GLU A 28 -1.07 -2.60 -1.10
N GLY A 29 -1.47 -2.14 -2.30
CA GLY A 29 -2.86 -1.84 -2.65
C GLY A 29 -3.72 -3.07 -2.95
N GLY A 30 -3.14 -4.28 -2.89
CA GLY A 30 -3.86 -5.52 -3.20
C GLY A 30 -4.23 -5.67 -4.68
N ILE A 31 -3.59 -4.93 -5.60
CA ILE A 31 -3.89 -4.97 -7.02
C ILE A 31 -3.22 -6.21 -7.64
N PRO A 32 -3.99 -7.13 -8.25
CA PRO A 32 -3.43 -8.33 -8.85
C PRO A 32 -2.73 -7.99 -10.18
N LEU A 33 -1.63 -8.69 -10.47
CA LEU A 33 -0.89 -8.54 -11.73
C LEU A 33 -1.75 -8.83 -12.97
N GLY A 34 -2.76 -9.71 -12.84
CA GLY A 34 -3.71 -10.03 -13.92
C GLY A 34 -4.77 -8.96 -14.17
N SER A 35 -4.85 -7.91 -13.35
CA SER A 35 -5.72 -6.76 -13.65
C SER A 35 -5.16 -5.92 -14.79
N LEU A 36 -6.03 -5.17 -15.50
CA LEU A 36 -5.62 -4.24 -16.54
C LEU A 36 -4.56 -3.25 -16.01
N THR A 37 -4.78 -2.69 -14.83
CA THR A 37 -3.86 -1.74 -14.19
C THR A 37 -2.50 -2.36 -13.89
N GLY A 38 -2.49 -3.56 -13.30
CA GLY A 38 -1.24 -4.27 -12.97
C GLY A 38 -0.44 -4.64 -14.21
N ALA A 39 -1.11 -5.20 -15.23
CA ALA A 39 -0.49 -5.58 -16.49
C ALA A 39 0.03 -4.36 -17.27
N ALA A 40 -0.75 -3.29 -17.35
CA ALA A 40 -0.33 -2.06 -18.03
C ALA A 40 0.89 -1.43 -17.35
N ALA A 41 0.89 -1.30 -16.02
CA ALA A 41 2.03 -0.75 -15.28
C ALA A 41 3.30 -1.58 -15.51
N LEU A 42 3.20 -2.90 -15.44
CA LEU A 42 4.32 -3.81 -15.69
C LEU A 42 4.89 -3.61 -17.10
N LEU A 43 4.03 -3.66 -18.13
CA LEU A 43 4.48 -3.53 -19.52
C LEU A 43 5.10 -2.15 -19.79
N ILE A 44 4.43 -1.07 -19.36
CA ILE A 44 4.92 0.29 -19.59
C ILE A 44 6.31 0.49 -18.95
N LEU A 45 6.50 0.03 -17.71
CA LEU A 45 7.75 0.26 -16.99
C LEU A 45 8.89 -0.64 -17.50
N VAL A 46 8.61 -1.91 -17.82
CA VAL A 46 9.61 -2.83 -18.37
C VAL A 46 10.05 -2.42 -19.77
N PHE A 47 9.11 -2.21 -20.69
CA PHE A 47 9.43 -1.81 -22.06
C PHE A 47 9.91 -0.36 -22.14
N GLY A 48 9.40 0.53 -21.29
CA GLY A 48 9.86 1.91 -21.15
C GLY A 48 11.34 1.97 -20.73
N ALA A 49 11.74 1.21 -19.70
CA ALA A 49 13.14 1.13 -19.29
C ALA A 49 14.03 0.59 -20.42
N GLY A 50 13.61 -0.46 -21.12
CA GLY A 50 14.34 -1.00 -22.27
C GLY A 50 14.49 0.00 -23.44
N GLY A 51 13.46 0.81 -23.71
CA GLY A 51 13.48 1.87 -24.71
C GLY A 51 14.41 3.05 -24.36
N LEU A 52 14.55 3.33 -23.06
CA LEU A 52 15.40 4.38 -22.51
C LEU A 52 16.84 3.94 -22.23
N ALA A 53 17.18 2.67 -22.48
CA ALA A 53 18.54 2.17 -22.31
C ALA A 53 19.55 3.07 -23.07
N PRO A 54 20.67 3.47 -22.42
CA PRO A 54 21.61 4.42 -23.01
C PRO A 54 22.39 3.83 -24.19
N SER A 55 22.58 2.51 -24.21
CA SER A 55 23.30 1.81 -25.26
C SER A 55 22.38 1.37 -26.41
N PRO A 56 22.84 1.45 -27.67
CA PRO A 56 22.11 0.92 -28.81
C PRO A 56 22.14 -0.61 -28.89
N GLN A 57 22.98 -1.28 -28.09
CA GLN A 57 23.13 -2.74 -28.16
C GLN A 57 21.88 -3.47 -27.68
N ARG A 58 21.41 -4.45 -28.47
CA ARG A 58 20.21 -5.24 -28.13
C ARG A 58 20.34 -5.97 -26.79
N ARG A 59 21.52 -6.47 -26.45
CA ARG A 59 21.76 -7.22 -25.20
C ARG A 59 21.53 -6.38 -23.96
N GLU A 60 22.04 -5.14 -23.95
CA GLU A 60 21.85 -4.22 -22.82
C GLU A 60 20.38 -3.88 -22.58
N LYS A 61 19.59 -3.71 -23.65
CA LYS A 61 18.14 -3.50 -23.52
C LYS A 61 17.46 -4.66 -22.81
N TYR A 62 17.81 -5.90 -23.17
CA TYR A 62 17.27 -7.07 -22.50
C TYR A 62 17.68 -7.15 -21.03
N TYR A 63 18.94 -6.79 -20.69
CA TYR A 63 19.36 -6.73 -19.28
C TYR A 63 18.59 -5.68 -18.48
N VAL A 64 18.37 -4.49 -19.06
CA VAL A 64 17.57 -3.43 -18.42
C VAL A 64 16.10 -3.87 -18.24
N MET A 65 15.51 -4.49 -19.26
CA MET A 65 14.15 -5.03 -19.16
C MET A 65 14.04 -6.12 -18.09
N ALA A 66 15.02 -7.04 -18.04
CA ALA A 66 15.06 -8.09 -17.02
C ALA A 66 15.21 -7.49 -15.62
N ALA A 67 16.08 -6.49 -15.44
CA ALA A 67 16.23 -5.78 -14.17
C ALA A 67 14.93 -5.08 -13.76
N ALA A 68 14.28 -4.37 -14.67
CA ALA A 68 12.99 -3.72 -14.43
C ALA A 68 11.91 -4.73 -14.01
N LEU A 69 11.86 -5.88 -14.68
CA LEU A 69 10.91 -6.96 -14.39
C LEU A 69 11.15 -7.55 -12.99
N ILE A 70 12.41 -7.86 -12.65
CA ILE A 70 12.78 -8.41 -11.35
C ILE A 70 12.46 -7.41 -10.23
N LEU A 71 12.82 -6.15 -10.40
CA LEU A 71 12.52 -5.09 -9.44
C LEU A 71 11.01 -4.94 -9.25
N PHE A 72 10.25 -4.85 -10.33
CA PHE A 72 8.80 -4.71 -10.25
C PHE A 72 8.14 -5.88 -9.52
N LEU A 73 8.45 -7.12 -9.94
CA LEU A 73 7.84 -8.32 -9.36
C LEU A 73 8.28 -8.55 -7.90
N GLY A 74 9.56 -8.33 -7.61
CA GLY A 74 10.10 -8.43 -6.26
C GLY A 74 9.46 -7.42 -5.32
N SER A 75 9.39 -6.16 -5.72
CA SER A 75 8.74 -5.10 -4.94
C SER A 75 7.24 -5.31 -4.80
N TRP A 76 6.55 -5.79 -5.84
CA TRP A 76 5.13 -6.14 -5.77
C TRP A 76 4.85 -7.26 -4.76
N SER A 77 5.67 -8.31 -4.76
CA SER A 77 5.58 -9.39 -3.78
C SER A 77 5.81 -8.89 -2.35
N ALA A 78 6.81 -8.01 -2.16
CA ALA A 78 7.08 -7.38 -0.86
C ALA A 78 5.93 -6.47 -0.39
N GLY A 79 5.32 -5.70 -1.30
CA GLY A 79 4.13 -4.90 -1.02
C GLY A 79 2.94 -5.77 -0.56
N GLN A 80 2.70 -6.90 -1.23
CA GLN A 80 1.67 -7.88 -0.83
C GLN A 80 1.92 -8.48 0.55
N ALA A 81 3.19 -8.77 0.89
CA ALA A 81 3.54 -9.24 2.22
C ALA A 81 3.25 -8.17 3.30
N THR A 82 3.54 -6.90 2.98
CA THR A 82 3.26 -5.76 3.86
C THR A 82 1.76 -5.58 4.08
N ASP A 83 0.95 -5.66 3.02
CA ASP A 83 -0.51 -5.61 3.12
C ASP A 83 -1.07 -6.75 3.99
N ARG A 84 -0.62 -7.99 3.77
CA ARG A 84 -1.04 -9.15 4.56
C ARG A 84 -0.72 -9.00 6.04
N ARG A 85 0.48 -8.50 6.34
CA ARG A 85 0.90 -8.22 7.71
C ARG A 85 0.04 -7.13 8.35
N ALA A 86 -0.15 -6.01 7.65
CA ALA A 86 -1.00 -4.91 8.11
C ALA A 86 -2.43 -5.39 8.42
N TYR A 87 -2.99 -6.23 7.55
CA TYR A 87 -4.32 -6.82 7.76
C TYR A 87 -4.36 -7.78 8.95
N ALA A 88 -3.36 -8.64 9.13
CA ALA A 88 -3.27 -9.55 10.27
C ALA A 88 -3.17 -8.76 11.59
N GLU A 89 -2.33 -7.73 11.62
CA GLU A 89 -2.21 -6.83 12.77
C GLU A 89 -3.55 -6.14 13.10
N CYS A 90 -4.33 -5.72 12.10
CA CYS A 90 -5.66 -5.16 12.33
C CYS A 90 -6.63 -6.17 12.94
N LEU A 91 -6.58 -7.44 12.55
CA LEU A 91 -7.43 -8.50 13.11
C LEU A 91 -7.03 -8.86 14.54
N GLU A 92 -5.74 -9.00 14.80
CA GLU A 92 -5.22 -9.44 16.10
C GLU A 92 -5.27 -8.32 17.15
N ARG A 93 -4.89 -7.10 16.76
CA ARG A 93 -4.72 -5.96 17.67
C ARG A 93 -5.80 -4.90 17.55
N GLY A 94 -6.80 -5.09 16.69
CA GLY A 94 -7.91 -4.15 16.54
C GLY A 94 -8.68 -3.92 17.84
N GLU A 95 -8.86 -4.97 18.64
CA GLU A 95 -9.53 -4.88 19.95
C GLU A 95 -8.69 -4.13 21.00
N GLU A 96 -7.36 -4.19 20.92
CA GLU A 96 -6.47 -3.38 21.76
C GLU A 96 -6.69 -1.88 21.52
N VAL A 97 -6.89 -1.48 20.25
CA VAL A 97 -7.18 -0.09 19.89
C VAL A 97 -8.55 0.34 20.44
N ARG A 98 -9.57 -0.54 20.41
CA ARG A 98 -10.88 -0.26 21.02
C ARG A 98 -10.77 -0.06 22.53
N ALA A 99 -10.05 -0.94 23.22
CA ALA A 99 -9.80 -0.82 24.65
C ALA A 99 -9.06 0.50 24.98
N ALA A 100 -8.06 0.88 24.17
CA ALA A 100 -7.33 2.13 24.32
C ALA A 100 -8.23 3.37 24.11
N LEU A 101 -9.17 3.32 23.16
CA LEU A 101 -10.15 4.39 22.92
C LEU A 101 -11.07 4.58 24.13
N GLU A 102 -11.55 3.49 24.75
CA GLU A 102 -12.36 3.58 25.96
C GLU A 102 -11.57 4.15 27.15
N VAL A 103 -10.31 3.72 27.34
CA VAL A 103 -9.43 4.27 28.38
C VAL A 103 -9.20 5.78 28.16
N PHE A 104 -8.99 6.21 26.91
CA PHE A 104 -8.83 7.62 26.59
C PHE A 104 -10.11 8.41 26.92
N ARG A 105 -11.27 7.89 26.54
CA ARG A 105 -12.57 8.51 26.84
C ARG A 105 -12.83 8.62 28.34
N HIS A 106 -12.52 7.58 29.11
CA HIS A 106 -12.64 7.63 30.57
C HIS A 106 -11.77 8.72 31.21
N LYS A 107 -10.58 9.00 30.64
CA LYS A 107 -9.66 10.02 31.16
C LYS A 107 -10.01 11.44 30.72
N GLN A 108 -10.43 11.63 29.46
CA GLN A 108 -10.65 12.97 28.89
C GLN A 108 -12.14 13.35 28.76
N GLY A 109 -13.06 12.45 29.06
CA GLY A 109 -14.50 12.63 28.87
C GLY A 109 -14.97 12.54 27.40
N ARG A 110 -14.06 12.36 26.44
CA ARG A 110 -14.36 12.31 24.99
C ARG A 110 -13.39 11.39 24.24
N TYR A 111 -13.80 10.90 23.07
CA TYR A 111 -12.89 10.19 22.16
C TYR A 111 -11.90 11.15 21.48
N PRO A 112 -10.68 10.66 21.14
CA PRO A 112 -9.66 11.49 20.50
C PRO A 112 -10.09 11.91 19.09
N ASP A 113 -9.62 13.06 18.61
CA ASP A 113 -9.91 13.49 17.23
C ASP A 113 -9.12 12.69 16.19
N ARG A 114 -7.99 12.09 16.60
CA ARG A 114 -7.10 11.27 15.76
C ARG A 114 -6.54 10.11 16.56
N LEU A 115 -6.40 8.93 15.94
CA LEU A 115 -5.79 7.75 16.58
C LEU A 115 -4.36 7.99 17.06
N ALA A 116 -3.61 8.91 16.44
CA ALA A 116 -2.25 9.27 16.86
C ALA A 116 -2.17 9.87 18.28
N GLN A 117 -3.30 10.25 18.89
CA GLN A 117 -3.36 10.71 20.28
C GLN A 117 -3.39 9.55 21.29
N LEU A 118 -3.57 8.31 20.83
CA LEU A 118 -3.48 7.12 21.67
C LEU A 118 -2.01 6.77 21.91
N THR A 119 -1.68 6.32 23.12
CA THR A 119 -0.33 5.89 23.49
C THR A 119 0.00 4.47 23.01
N VAL A 120 -0.90 3.81 22.28
CA VAL A 120 -0.70 2.44 21.77
C VAL A 120 -0.14 2.47 20.36
N GLU A 121 0.65 1.46 20.00
CA GLU A 121 1.05 1.28 18.61
C GLU A 121 -0.17 0.92 17.75
N LEU A 122 -0.39 1.71 16.70
CA LEU A 122 -1.52 1.52 15.80
C LEU A 122 -1.22 0.38 14.81
N PRO A 123 -2.10 -0.63 14.70
CA PRO A 123 -1.95 -1.70 13.72
C PRO A 123 -2.32 -1.23 12.31
N GLY A 124 -1.95 -2.03 11.31
CA GLY A 124 -2.32 -1.74 9.93
C GLY A 124 -1.39 -0.77 9.22
N ARG A 125 -0.17 -0.60 9.74
CA ARG A 125 0.82 0.29 9.13
C ARG A 125 1.24 -0.21 7.77
N ARG A 126 1.33 0.74 6.86
CA ARG A 126 1.64 0.55 5.45
C ARG A 126 2.80 1.47 5.06
N LEU A 127 3.58 1.10 4.04
CA LEU A 127 4.82 1.82 3.73
C LEU A 127 4.58 2.95 2.73
N LEU A 128 3.90 2.65 1.62
CA LEU A 128 3.67 3.61 0.54
C LEU A 128 2.24 4.15 0.52
N LEU A 129 1.27 3.37 0.98
CA LEU A 129 -0.13 3.75 1.05
C LEU A 129 -0.50 4.18 2.48
N PRO A 130 -1.62 4.91 2.64
CA PRO A 130 -2.14 5.22 3.97
C PRO A 130 -2.41 3.96 4.78
N ASP A 131 -2.29 4.10 6.10
CA ASP A 131 -2.61 3.04 7.06
C ASP A 131 -3.95 2.38 6.76
N LEU A 132 -3.98 1.07 6.91
CA LEU A 132 -5.13 0.25 6.60
C LEU A 132 -6.29 0.52 7.57
N LEU A 133 -5.97 0.76 8.84
CA LEU A 133 -6.94 1.11 9.87
C LEU A 133 -7.36 2.58 9.73
N ARG A 134 -8.65 2.79 9.48
CA ARG A 134 -9.27 4.11 9.42
C ARG A 134 -10.12 4.35 10.66
N TYR A 135 -10.08 5.59 11.13
CA TYR A 135 -10.83 6.05 12.28
C TYR A 135 -11.65 7.27 11.93
N ARG A 136 -12.90 7.28 12.37
CA ARG A 136 -13.77 8.44 12.32
C ARG A 136 -14.49 8.60 13.65
N ARG A 137 -14.39 9.77 14.26
CA ARG A 137 -15.22 10.15 15.41
C ARG A 137 -16.55 10.71 14.92
N SER A 138 -17.64 10.35 15.60
CA SER A 138 -18.99 10.88 15.36
C SER A 138 -19.64 11.26 16.68
N GLY A 139 -19.46 12.52 17.10
CA GLY A 139 -19.94 12.99 18.41
C GLY A 139 -19.30 12.22 19.57
N ASP A 140 -20.15 11.49 20.30
CA ASP A 140 -19.81 10.62 21.43
C ASP A 140 -19.61 9.14 21.05
N ASP A 141 -19.50 8.85 19.76
CA ASP A 141 -19.21 7.53 19.22
C ASP A 141 -17.99 7.58 18.28
N TYR A 142 -17.52 6.41 17.88
CA TYR A 142 -16.46 6.24 16.91
C TYR A 142 -16.72 5.05 15.98
N GLU A 143 -16.09 5.11 14.82
CA GLU A 143 -16.04 4.02 13.87
C GLU A 143 -14.59 3.71 13.52
N LEU A 144 -14.20 2.45 13.70
CA LEU A 144 -12.96 1.88 13.19
C LEU A 144 -13.30 1.02 11.99
N THR A 145 -12.59 1.24 10.88
CA THR A 145 -12.80 0.45 9.67
C THR A 145 -11.49 0.04 9.02
N PHE A 146 -11.46 -1.14 8.44
CA PHE A 146 -10.43 -1.55 7.49
C PHE A 146 -11.01 -2.45 6.41
N PHE A 147 -10.32 -2.55 5.28
CA PHE A 147 -10.84 -3.19 4.09
C PHE A 147 -9.87 -4.24 3.57
N ARG A 148 -10.40 -5.34 3.03
CA ARG A 148 -9.62 -6.29 2.25
C ARG A 148 -10.46 -6.86 1.12
N GLY A 149 -10.12 -6.50 -0.11
CA GLY A 149 -10.97 -6.79 -1.27
C GLY A 149 -12.38 -6.24 -1.05
N ASN A 150 -13.39 -7.12 -1.09
CA ASN A 150 -14.80 -6.76 -0.90
C ASN A 150 -15.29 -6.92 0.55
N LEU A 151 -14.40 -7.21 1.49
CA LEU A 151 -14.72 -7.33 2.90
C LEU A 151 -14.37 -6.01 3.60
N ARG A 152 -15.37 -5.44 4.27
CA ARG A 152 -15.22 -4.33 5.20
C ARG A 152 -15.31 -4.89 6.61
N PHE A 153 -14.33 -4.58 7.43
CA PHE A 153 -14.37 -4.83 8.87
C PHE A 153 -14.67 -3.51 9.54
N ALA A 154 -15.77 -3.46 10.28
CA ALA A 154 -16.17 -2.28 11.03
C ALA A 154 -16.38 -2.63 12.50
N ALA A 155 -15.93 -1.75 13.38
CA ALA A 155 -16.21 -1.78 14.80
C ALA A 155 -16.57 -0.38 15.28
N GLY A 156 -17.43 -0.33 16.29
CA GLY A 156 -17.76 0.91 16.98
C GLY A 156 -17.62 0.73 18.49
N ARG A 157 -18.19 1.66 19.24
CA ARG A 157 -18.23 1.56 20.70
C ARG A 157 -18.92 0.29 21.17
N HIS A 158 -20.10 0.00 20.63
CA HIS A 158 -20.96 -1.09 21.10
C HIS A 158 -20.83 -2.39 20.28
N LEU A 159 -20.17 -2.34 19.12
CA LEU A 159 -20.09 -3.44 18.19
C LEU A 159 -18.63 -3.87 18.00
N PRO A 160 -18.30 -5.17 18.18
CA PRO A 160 -16.99 -5.69 17.84
C PRO A 160 -16.73 -5.67 16.33
N PHE A 161 -15.48 -5.88 15.94
CA PHE A 161 -15.16 -6.04 14.53
C PHE A 161 -15.99 -7.16 13.91
N SER A 162 -16.80 -6.80 12.92
CA SER A 162 -17.58 -7.75 12.14
C SER A 162 -17.26 -7.61 10.66
N ALA A 163 -17.13 -8.74 9.97
CA ALA A 163 -16.91 -8.77 8.54
C ALA A 163 -18.25 -8.55 7.83
N GLN A 164 -18.35 -7.45 7.08
CA GLN A 164 -19.48 -7.13 6.23
C GLN A 164 -19.01 -7.16 4.77
N ARG A 165 -19.80 -7.79 3.90
CA ARG A 165 -19.54 -7.71 2.46
C ARG A 165 -19.94 -6.31 2.01
N GLN A 166 -19.05 -5.64 1.28
CA GLN A 166 -19.37 -4.36 0.68
C GLN A 166 -20.39 -4.60 -0.44
N GLU A 167 -21.61 -4.10 -0.27
CA GLU A 167 -22.60 -4.06 -1.34
C GLU A 167 -22.13 -3.06 -2.41
N PRO A 168 -22.25 -3.42 -3.70
CA PRO A 168 -21.74 -2.62 -4.82
C PRO A 168 -22.48 -1.30 -5.01
#